data_AF-A0A730NLV9-F1
#
_entry.id   AF-A0A730NLV9-F1
#
_cell.length_a   1.000
_cell.length_b   1.000
_cell.length_c   1.000
_cell.angle_alpha   90.00
_cell.angle_beta   90.00
_cell.angle_gamma   90.00
#
_symmetry.space_group_name_H-M   'P 1'
#
loop_
_entity.id
_entity.type
_entity.pdbx_description
1 polymer ?
#
loop_
_entity_poly.entity_id
_entity_poly.type
_entity_poly.pdbx_seq_one_letter_code
_entity_poly.pdbx_strand_id
1 'polypeptide(L)'
;GQQKWVTQDGATIVTQHGRLVKTLLGGDNLIDVNNLATDPLAKPGQIIDGATWTRTLGWTEHRQVRYATARSVFTWRGTDRVNVGSEETAVRVLDEEVTTDQTRWRNRYWVDSEGQIRQTEQYLGANYFPVKTTLIKAAKS
;
A
#
# COMPACT_ATOMS: atom_id res chain seq x y z
N GLY A 1 -9.59 8.98 5.13
CA GLY A 1 -10.79 8.45 4.45
C GLY A 1 -10.38 7.43 3.40
N GLN A 2 -11.30 6.57 2.96
CA GLN A 2 -11.01 5.56 1.93
C GLN A 2 -11.25 6.11 0.52
N GLN A 3 -10.38 5.72 -0.41
CA GLN A 3 -10.48 5.95 -1.85
C GLN A 3 -10.87 4.64 -2.52
N LYS A 4 -11.78 4.71 -3.49
CA LYS A 4 -12.24 3.54 -4.25
C LYS A 4 -11.94 3.76 -5.71
N TRP A 5 -11.22 2.82 -6.31
CA TRP A 5 -10.84 2.82 -7.71
C TRP A 5 -11.60 1.69 -8.39
N VAL A 6 -12.27 1.98 -9.50
CA VAL A 6 -13.01 0.99 -10.27
C VAL A 6 -12.43 0.97 -11.68
N THR A 7 -12.12 -0.23 -12.17
CA THR A 7 -11.63 -0.46 -13.53
C THR A 7 -12.77 -0.87 -14.47
N GLN A 8 -12.53 -0.81 -15.77
CA GLN A 8 -13.55 -1.09 -16.79
C GLN A 8 -14.11 -2.53 -16.71
N ASP A 9 -13.28 -3.49 -16.30
CA ASP A 9 -13.65 -4.89 -16.08
C ASP A 9 -14.38 -5.13 -14.74
N GLY A 10 -14.71 -4.05 -14.01
CA GLY A 10 -15.46 -4.10 -12.76
C GLY A 10 -14.62 -4.42 -11.52
N ALA A 11 -13.29 -4.50 -11.66
CA ALA A 11 -12.43 -4.69 -10.50
C ALA A 11 -12.46 -3.43 -9.61
N THR A 12 -12.50 -3.63 -8.30
CA THR A 12 -12.47 -2.55 -7.30
C THR A 12 -11.24 -2.67 -6.43
N ILE A 13 -10.49 -1.57 -6.30
CA ILE A 13 -9.39 -1.44 -5.35
C ILE A 13 -9.78 -0.37 -4.34
N VAL A 14 -9.63 -0.67 -3.04
CA VAL A 14 -9.88 0.29 -1.96
C VAL A 14 -8.58 0.59 -1.25
N THR A 15 -8.23 1.87 -1.19
CA THR A 15 -7.05 2.35 -0.48
C THR A 15 -7.41 3.31 0.65
N GLN A 16 -6.60 3.36 1.70
CA GLN A 16 -6.68 4.38 2.75
C GLN A 16 -5.28 4.97 2.93
N HIS A 17 -5.10 6.25 2.61
CA HIS A 17 -3.77 6.90 2.65
C HIS A 17 -2.72 6.09 1.87
N GLY A 18 -3.07 5.59 0.68
CA GLY A 18 -2.21 4.73 -0.17
C GLY A 18 -2.09 3.27 0.27
N ARG A 19 -2.53 2.89 1.49
CA ARG A 19 -2.60 1.50 1.94
C ARG A 19 -3.69 0.74 1.21
N LEU A 20 -3.39 -0.39 0.59
CA LEU A 20 -4.42 -1.35 0.16
C LEU A 20 -5.18 -1.89 1.38
N VAL A 21 -6.49 -1.72 1.41
CA VAL A 21 -7.35 -2.18 2.53
C VAL A 21 -8.41 -3.19 2.12
N LYS A 22 -8.80 -3.19 0.84
CA LYS A 22 -9.74 -4.17 0.29
C LYS A 22 -9.62 -4.24 -1.23
N THR A 23 -9.90 -5.41 -1.79
CA THR A 23 -10.08 -5.57 -3.25
C THR A 23 -11.34 -6.36 -3.57
N LEU A 24 -11.84 -6.15 -4.78
CA LEU A 24 -12.80 -7.01 -5.47
C LEU A 24 -12.30 -7.21 -6.90
N LEU A 25 -11.53 -8.28 -7.12
CA LEU A 25 -10.95 -8.70 -8.38
C LEU A 25 -11.65 -9.97 -8.86
N GLY A 26 -11.48 -10.33 -10.13
CA GLY A 26 -11.99 -11.61 -10.68
C GLY A 26 -11.30 -12.85 -10.10
N GLY A 27 -10.23 -12.69 -9.31
CA GLY A 27 -9.46 -13.76 -8.68
C GLY A 27 -9.42 -13.64 -7.18
N ASP A 28 -8.22 -13.77 -6.62
CA ASP A 28 -7.98 -13.66 -5.19
C ASP A 28 -8.04 -12.20 -4.69
N ASN A 29 -8.40 -12.02 -3.42
CA ASN A 29 -8.81 -10.72 -2.88
C ASN A 29 -8.27 -10.44 -1.48
N LEU A 30 -7.92 -9.18 -1.21
CA LEU A 30 -7.77 -8.68 0.15
C LEU A 30 -9.16 -8.42 0.73
N ILE A 31 -9.50 -9.13 1.79
CA ILE A 31 -10.82 -9.11 2.40
C ILE A 31 -10.90 -8.09 3.52
N ASP A 32 -9.87 -8.06 4.38
CA ASP A 32 -9.85 -7.23 5.58
C ASP A 32 -8.43 -6.83 6.00
N VAL A 33 -8.31 -5.62 6.55
CA VAL A 33 -7.12 -5.09 7.21
C VAL A 33 -7.57 -4.28 8.42
N ASN A 34 -7.19 -4.74 9.62
CA ASN A 34 -7.56 -4.04 10.85
C ASN A 34 -6.51 -2.99 11.25
N ASN A 35 -6.77 -2.34 12.40
CA ASN A 35 -5.84 -1.40 13.04
C ASN A 35 -5.33 -0.25 12.14
N LEU A 36 -6.15 0.16 11.17
CA LEU A 36 -5.82 1.25 10.23
C LEU A 36 -5.68 2.62 10.89
N ALA A 37 -6.29 2.82 12.07
CA ALA A 37 -6.18 4.06 12.81
C ALA A 37 -4.76 4.36 13.31
N THR A 38 -3.92 3.32 13.40
CA THR A 38 -2.51 3.44 13.84
C THR A 38 -1.51 3.14 12.71
N ASP A 39 -1.97 2.99 11.46
CA ASP A 39 -1.06 2.85 10.32
C ASP A 39 -0.24 4.14 10.15
N PRO A 40 1.12 4.07 10.19
CA PRO A 40 1.97 5.25 10.01
C PRO A 40 1.73 6.00 8.70
N LEU A 41 1.21 5.32 7.67
CA LEU A 41 0.86 5.96 6.39
C LEU A 41 -0.28 6.99 6.51
N ALA A 42 -0.98 7.09 7.64
CA ALA A 42 -1.91 8.19 7.89
C ALA A 42 -1.21 9.56 7.91
N LYS A 43 0.08 9.60 8.27
CA LYS A 43 0.92 10.81 8.28
C LYS A 43 2.34 10.48 7.76
N PRO A 44 2.53 10.19 6.46
CA PRO A 44 3.79 9.68 5.93
C PRO A 44 4.99 10.59 6.22
N GLY A 45 4.81 11.91 6.17
CA GLY A 45 5.86 12.88 6.48
C GLY A 45 6.34 12.90 7.94
N GLN A 46 5.63 12.24 8.86
CA GLN A 46 5.99 12.11 10.28
C GLN A 46 6.62 10.75 10.62
N ILE A 47 6.77 9.86 9.64
CA ILE A 47 7.38 8.55 9.85
C ILE A 47 8.88 8.73 10.08
N ILE A 48 9.35 8.20 11.20
CA ILE A 48 10.77 8.03 11.52
C ILE A 48 11.19 6.59 11.23
N ASP A 49 12.48 6.38 10.96
CA ASP A 49 13.02 5.03 10.76
C ASP A 49 12.83 4.18 12.02
N GLY A 50 12.39 2.95 11.83
CA GLY A 50 12.03 2.05 12.92
C GLY A 50 10.59 2.17 13.40
N ALA A 51 9.78 3.09 12.85
CA ALA A 51 8.34 3.12 13.13
C ALA A 51 7.73 1.74 12.81
N THR A 52 6.80 1.29 13.66
CA THR A 52 6.23 -0.05 13.55
C THR A 52 4.73 -0.02 13.41
N TRP A 53 4.17 -1.06 12.79
CA TRP A 53 2.73 -1.27 12.74
C TRP A 53 2.40 -2.76 12.82
N THR A 54 1.45 -3.12 13.68
CA THR A 54 0.97 -4.50 13.81
C THR A 54 -0.51 -4.54 13.47
N ARG A 55 -0.89 -5.50 12.63
CA ARG A 55 -2.28 -5.69 12.18
C ARG A 55 -2.54 -7.14 11.80
N THR A 56 -3.80 -7.50 11.72
CA THR A 56 -4.27 -8.72 11.07
C THR A 56 -4.72 -8.37 9.65
N LEU A 57 -4.32 -9.20 8.69
CA LEU A 57 -4.80 -9.17 7.32
C LEU A 57 -5.55 -10.45 7.01
N GLY A 58 -6.66 -10.34 6.28
CA GLY A 58 -7.41 -11.45 5.73
C GLY A 58 -7.43 -11.38 4.21
N TRP A 59 -7.05 -12.46 3.53
CA TRP A 59 -7.03 -12.54 2.07
C TRP A 59 -7.52 -13.90 1.58
N THR A 60 -7.87 -13.99 0.30
CA THR A 60 -7.98 -15.29 -0.37
C THR A 60 -6.70 -15.59 -1.12
N GLU A 61 -6.28 -16.84 -1.10
CA GLU A 61 -5.14 -17.35 -1.86
C GLU A 61 -5.50 -18.73 -2.37
N HIS A 62 -5.44 -18.90 -3.70
CA HIS A 62 -5.99 -20.08 -4.38
C HIS A 62 -7.46 -20.32 -4.00
N ARG A 63 -8.23 -19.23 -3.86
CA ARG A 63 -9.65 -19.21 -3.44
C ARG A 63 -9.90 -19.71 -2.02
N GLN A 64 -8.86 -19.89 -1.20
CA GLN A 64 -8.99 -20.26 0.21
C GLN A 64 -8.76 -19.03 1.09
N VAL A 65 -9.58 -18.85 2.11
CA VAL A 65 -9.43 -17.75 3.06
C VAL A 65 -8.21 -18.01 3.96
N ARG A 66 -7.35 -17.00 4.09
CA ARG A 66 -6.15 -16.98 4.92
C ARG A 66 -6.18 -15.75 5.83
N TYR A 67 -5.54 -15.88 6.98
CA TYR A 67 -5.31 -14.78 7.91
C TYR A 67 -3.90 -14.86 8.45
N ALA A 68 -3.31 -13.70 8.73
CA ALA A 68 -2.05 -13.60 9.43
C ALA A 68 -1.97 -12.32 10.24
N THR A 69 -1.32 -12.39 11.39
CA THR A 69 -0.82 -11.20 12.09
C THR A 69 0.52 -10.83 11.47
N ALA A 70 0.61 -9.60 10.98
CA ALA A 70 1.82 -9.09 10.37
C ALA A 70 2.37 -7.88 11.13
N ARG A 71 3.69 -7.84 11.24
CA ARG A 71 4.46 -6.81 11.93
C ARG A 71 5.33 -6.10 10.92
N SER A 72 5.19 -4.79 10.85
CA SER A 72 5.90 -3.94 9.91
C SER A 72 6.95 -3.09 10.61
N VAL A 73 8.06 -2.84 9.93
CA VAL A 73 9.06 -1.82 10.28
C VAL A 73 9.26 -0.92 9.05
N PHE A 74 9.17 0.39 9.26
CA PHE A 74 9.33 1.38 8.19
C PHE A 74 10.74 1.97 8.17
N THR A 75 11.28 2.23 6.98
CA THR A 75 12.62 2.81 6.80
C THR A 75 12.68 3.64 5.50
N TRP A 76 13.18 4.86 5.59
CA TRP A 76 13.46 5.70 4.43
C TRP A 76 14.70 5.20 3.67
N ARG A 77 14.61 5.13 2.34
CA ARG A 77 15.67 4.60 1.45
C ARG A 77 16.27 5.63 0.50
N GLY A 78 16.08 6.91 0.82
CA GLY A 78 16.55 8.03 0.01
C GLY A 78 15.45 8.66 -0.84
N THR A 79 15.83 9.22 -1.97
CA THR A 79 14.96 9.97 -2.89
C THR A 79 14.90 9.31 -4.25
N ASP A 80 13.81 9.55 -4.96
CA ASP A 80 13.54 9.04 -6.31
C ASP A 80 12.68 10.05 -7.08
N ARG A 81 12.30 9.72 -8.32
CA ARG A 81 11.41 10.53 -9.17
C ARG A 81 10.31 9.63 -9.74
N VAL A 82 9.06 10.09 -9.63
CA VAL A 82 7.90 9.41 -10.23
C VAL A 82 7.44 10.22 -11.43
N ASN A 83 7.41 9.57 -12.60
CA ASN A 83 6.98 10.14 -13.87
C ASN A 83 5.56 9.71 -14.21
N VAL A 84 4.69 10.67 -14.51
CA VAL A 84 3.32 10.44 -14.97
C VAL A 84 3.05 11.35 -16.16
N GLY A 85 2.96 10.76 -17.36
CA GLY A 85 2.88 11.54 -18.60
C GLY A 85 4.14 12.40 -18.76
N SER A 86 3.97 13.71 -18.89
CA SER A 86 5.06 14.70 -18.94
C SER A 86 5.41 15.32 -17.59
N GLU A 87 4.64 15.03 -16.52
CA GLU A 87 4.95 15.53 -15.17
C GLU A 87 5.93 14.60 -14.47
N GLU A 88 6.96 15.18 -13.85
CA GLU A 88 7.91 14.50 -12.99
C GLU A 88 7.78 15.04 -11.57
N THR A 89 7.60 14.15 -10.59
CA THR A 89 7.49 14.50 -9.17
C THR A 89 8.68 13.92 -8.39
N ALA A 90 9.44 14.78 -7.71
CA ALA A 90 10.46 14.35 -6.76
C ALA A 90 9.81 13.74 -5.51
N VAL A 91 10.34 12.63 -5.03
CA VAL A 91 9.78 11.86 -3.93
C VAL A 91 10.85 11.31 -3.02
N ARG A 92 10.48 10.96 -1.79
CA ARG A 92 11.23 10.12 -0.87
C ARG A 92 10.67 8.69 -0.91
N VAL A 93 11.55 7.71 -0.84
CA VAL A 93 11.17 6.29 -0.88
C VAL A 93 11.10 5.74 0.54
N LEU A 94 9.93 5.24 0.92
CA LEU A 94 9.69 4.58 2.19
C LEU A 94 9.51 3.07 1.96
N ASP A 95 10.40 2.27 2.53
CA ASP A 95 10.24 0.82 2.60
C ASP A 95 9.49 0.45 3.87
N GLU A 96 8.61 -0.55 3.76
CA GLU A 96 7.97 -1.24 4.87
C GLU A 96 8.35 -2.71 4.78
N GLU A 97 9.25 -3.17 5.65
CA GLU A 97 9.51 -4.60 5.80
C GLU A 97 8.40 -5.21 6.66
N VAL A 98 7.74 -6.23 6.12
CA VAL A 98 6.63 -6.90 6.76
C VAL A 98 7.01 -8.34 7.06
N THR A 99 6.71 -8.79 8.28
CA THR A 99 6.94 -10.16 8.72
C THR A 99 5.65 -10.76 9.28
N THR A 100 5.43 -12.03 9.01
CA THR A 100 4.51 -12.92 9.73
C THR A 100 5.32 -14.09 10.29
N ASP A 101 4.67 -15.00 10.99
CA ASP A 101 5.33 -16.20 11.50
C ASP A 101 5.77 -17.16 10.37
N GLN A 102 5.27 -16.98 9.13
CA GLN A 102 5.53 -17.88 8.01
C GLN A 102 6.40 -17.26 6.91
N THR A 103 6.36 -15.94 6.73
CA THR A 103 7.03 -15.29 5.60
C THR A 103 7.33 -13.83 5.88
N ARG A 104 8.11 -13.22 4.99
CA ARG A 104 8.38 -11.79 4.99
C ARG A 104 8.31 -11.25 3.56
N TRP A 105 7.95 -9.99 3.46
CA TRP A 105 7.93 -9.27 2.20
C TRP A 105 8.19 -7.79 2.45
N ARG A 106 8.28 -7.03 1.37
CA ARG A 106 8.53 -5.59 1.42
C ARG A 106 7.49 -4.85 0.60
N ASN A 107 6.81 -3.92 1.23
CA ASN A 107 6.05 -2.90 0.51
C ASN A 107 6.92 -1.64 0.34
N ARG A 108 6.59 -0.82 -0.64
CA ARG A 108 7.28 0.43 -0.93
C ARG A 108 6.30 1.55 -1.28
N TYR A 109 6.60 2.74 -0.79
CA TYR A 109 5.81 3.95 -0.99
C TYR A 109 6.70 5.09 -1.46
N TRP A 110 6.25 5.81 -2.49
CA TRP A 110 6.92 7.00 -2.99
C TRP A 110 6.13 8.22 -2.52
N VAL A 111 6.68 8.95 -1.56
CA VAL A 111 6.03 10.05 -0.85
C VAL A 111 6.58 11.37 -1.35
N ASP A 112 5.74 12.27 -1.83
CA ASP A 112 6.17 13.61 -2.23
C ASP A 112 6.39 14.56 -1.04
N SER A 113 6.82 15.79 -1.32
CA SER A 113 7.09 16.80 -0.31
C SER A 113 5.86 17.24 0.48
N GLU A 114 4.65 17.01 -0.03
CA GLU A 114 3.38 17.33 0.64
C GLU A 114 2.89 16.16 1.50
N GLY A 115 3.60 15.03 1.50
CA GLY A 115 3.21 13.82 2.22
C GLY A 115 2.20 12.97 1.47
N GLN A 116 1.93 13.27 0.19
CA GLN A 116 1.06 12.46 -0.65
C GLN A 116 1.85 11.28 -1.23
N ILE A 117 1.23 10.10 -1.20
CA ILE A 117 1.80 8.89 -1.80
C ILE A 117 1.47 8.88 -3.29
N ARG A 118 2.51 8.99 -4.13
CA ARG A 118 2.41 9.08 -5.59
C ARG A 118 2.45 7.73 -6.27
N GLN A 119 3.12 6.77 -5.64
CA GLN A 119 3.19 5.39 -6.12
C GLN A 119 3.25 4.43 -4.93
N THR A 120 2.73 3.23 -5.11
CA THR A 120 2.87 2.12 -4.16
C THR A 120 3.23 0.83 -4.87
N GLU A 121 4.00 -0.01 -4.18
CA GLU A 121 4.17 -1.42 -4.48
C GLU A 121 3.89 -2.18 -3.18
N GLN A 122 2.82 -2.96 -3.17
CA GLN A 122 2.35 -3.66 -1.98
C GLN A 122 1.94 -5.08 -2.33
N TYR A 123 1.65 -5.90 -1.32
CA TYR A 123 1.12 -7.25 -1.52
C TYR A 123 -0.27 -7.35 -0.92
N LEU A 124 -1.15 -8.06 -1.63
CA LEU A 124 -2.52 -8.34 -1.22
C LEU A 124 -2.55 -9.26 0.01
N GLY A 125 -1.67 -10.28 0.02
CA GLY A 125 -1.53 -11.24 1.11
C GLY A 125 -0.09 -11.34 1.61
N ALA A 126 0.19 -12.36 2.42
CA ALA A 126 1.51 -12.58 2.99
C ALA A 126 2.53 -13.01 1.91
N ASN A 127 3.30 -12.04 1.39
CA ASN A 127 4.17 -12.21 0.22
C ASN A 127 3.42 -12.76 -1.02
N TYR A 128 2.13 -12.43 -1.13
CA TYR A 128 1.25 -12.97 -2.16
C TYR A 128 0.58 -11.86 -2.96
N PHE A 129 0.62 -12.00 -4.29
CA PHE A 129 -0.02 -11.13 -5.27
C PHE A 129 0.41 -9.65 -5.13
N PRO A 130 1.46 -9.21 -5.84
CA PRO A 130 1.90 -7.82 -5.82
C PRO A 130 0.90 -6.90 -6.54
N VAL A 131 0.67 -5.73 -5.97
CA VAL A 131 -0.19 -4.66 -6.49
C VAL A 131 0.66 -3.40 -6.56
N LYS A 132 0.77 -2.85 -7.77
CA LYS A 132 1.41 -1.56 -8.02
C LYS A 132 0.35 -0.53 -8.38
N THR A 133 0.38 0.63 -7.74
CA THR A 133 -0.50 1.75 -8.09
C THR A 133 0.32 3.01 -8.30
N THR A 134 -0.07 3.83 -9.27
CA THR A 134 0.50 5.15 -9.52
C THR A 134 -0.63 6.15 -9.58
N LEU A 135 -0.55 7.20 -8.76
CA LEU A 135 -1.54 8.26 -8.75
C LEU A 135 -1.34 9.15 -9.98
N ILE A 136 -2.26 9.06 -10.92
CA ILE A 136 -2.33 10.00 -12.04
C ILE A 136 -3.10 11.22 -11.54
N LYS A 137 -2.44 12.37 -11.52
CA LYS A 137 -3.06 13.64 -11.16
C LYS A 137 -4.29 13.83 -12.05
N ALA A 138 -5.42 14.21 -11.47
CA ALA A 138 -6.56 14.63 -12.27
C ALA A 138 -6.13 15.80 -13.15
N ALA A 139 -6.49 15.77 -14.44
CA ALA A 139 -6.37 16.95 -15.27
C ALA A 139 -7.07 18.10 -14.55
N LYS A 140 -6.39 19.24 -14.37
CA LYS A 140 -7.07 20.45 -13.92
C LYS A 140 -8.19 20.71 -14.93
N SER A 141 -9.43 20.66 -14.47
CA SER A 141 -10.56 21.27 -15.17
C SER A 141 -10.39 22.78 -15.19
#